data_AF-A0A5R9BTM2-F1
#
_entry.id   AF-A0A5R9BTM2-F1
#
_cell.length_a   1.000
_cell.length_b   1.000
_cell.length_c   1.000
_cell.angle_alpha   90.00
_cell.angle_beta   90.00
_cell.angle_gamma   90.00
#
_symmetry.space_group_name_H-M   'P 1'
#
loop_
_entity.id
_entity.type
_entity.pdbx_description
1 polymer ?
#
loop_
_entity_poly.entity_id
_entity_poly.type
_entity_poly.pdbx_seq_one_letter_code
_entity_poly.pdbx_strand_id
1 'polypeptide(L)'
;MAIKKYFEIFSPKREKLGLDYILNVRAKQFDRADLEKTLKEIGVYLRTYGETGYRFNSKLAPEKIIDYVIDHTNLKRDEIDIINTIAMHSLRI
;
A
#
# COMPACT_ATOMS: atom_id res chain seq x y z
N MET A 1 -29.17 1.72 -20.22
CA MET A 1 -27.88 1.02 -20.46
C MET A 1 -26.70 2.01 -20.49
N ALA A 2 -26.62 2.96 -19.55
CA ALA A 2 -25.64 4.06 -19.59
C ALA A 2 -24.74 4.17 -18.33
N ILE A 3 -25.19 3.65 -17.19
CA ILE A 3 -24.46 3.75 -15.91
C ILE A 3 -23.25 2.80 -15.86
N LYS A 4 -23.31 1.63 -16.51
CA LYS A 4 -22.20 0.68 -16.54
C LYS A 4 -20.92 1.25 -17.19
N LYS A 5 -21.05 2.07 -18.24
CA LYS A 5 -19.89 2.69 -18.92
C LYS A 5 -19.17 3.73 -18.06
N TYR A 6 -19.89 4.47 -17.21
CA TYR A 6 -19.25 5.45 -16.32
C TYR A 6 -18.40 4.78 -15.25
N PHE A 7 -18.80 3.62 -14.72
CA PHE A 7 -17.99 2.90 -13.74
C PHE A 7 -16.77 2.20 -14.34
N GLU A 8 -16.79 1.83 -15.62
CA GLU A 8 -15.61 1.27 -16.32
C GLU A 8 -14.51 2.31 -16.59
N ILE A 9 -14.86 3.60 -16.67
CA ILE A 9 -13.87 4.68 -16.88
C ILE A 9 -13.13 5.01 -15.57
N PHE A 10 -13.78 4.84 -14.41
CA PHE A 10 -13.23 5.20 -13.09
C PHE A 10 -12.69 4.03 -12.26
N SER A 11 -12.89 2.79 -12.70
CA SER A 11 -12.19 1.63 -12.15
C SER A 11 -11.20 1.14 -13.20
N PRO A 12 -9.91 1.52 -13.12
CA PRO A 12 -8.90 0.79 -13.86
C PRO A 12 -9.08 -0.68 -13.52
N LYS A 13 -9.12 -1.54 -14.54
CA LYS A 13 -9.23 -3.00 -14.38
C LYS A 13 -8.33 -3.41 -13.21
N ARG A 14 -8.93 -3.80 -12.07
CA ARG A 14 -8.23 -4.04 -10.80
C ARG A 14 -7.04 -4.99 -10.96
N GLU A 15 -7.12 -5.89 -11.95
CA GLU A 15 -6.03 -6.79 -12.38
C GLU A 15 -4.72 -6.10 -12.77
N LYS A 16 -4.73 -4.83 -13.20
CA LYS A 16 -3.50 -4.12 -13.60
C LYS A 16 -2.73 -3.48 -12.45
N LEU A 17 -3.34 -3.32 -11.27
CA LEU A 17 -2.80 -2.50 -10.18
C LEU A 17 -2.05 -3.30 -9.11
N GLY A 18 -2.24 -4.62 -9.08
CA GLY A 18 -1.67 -5.50 -8.05
C GLY A 18 -2.62 -5.67 -6.84
N LEU A 19 -2.06 -6.11 -5.72
CA LEU A 19 -2.79 -6.34 -4.47
C LEU A 19 -2.88 -5.04 -3.67
N ASP A 20 -3.93 -4.91 -2.86
CA ASP A 20 -4.16 -3.75 -1.99
C ASP A 20 -3.52 -3.98 -0.62
N TYR A 21 -2.62 -3.09 -0.25
CA TYR A 21 -1.84 -3.19 0.98
C TYR A 21 -2.11 -2.00 1.89
N ILE A 22 -2.08 -2.26 3.19
CA ILE A 22 -1.90 -1.26 4.24
C ILE A 22 -0.51 -1.48 4.82
N LEU A 23 0.34 -0.48 4.71
CA LEU A 23 1.62 -0.41 5.41
C LEU A 23 1.46 0.51 6.61
N ASN A 24 1.86 0.06 7.79
CA ASN A 24 1.82 0.84 9.01
C ASN A 24 3.23 0.96 9.59
N VAL A 25 3.61 2.17 9.98
CA VAL A 25 4.91 2.45 10.59
C VAL A 25 4.75 2.58 12.10
N ARG A 26 5.53 1.79 12.84
CA ARG A 26 5.61 1.81 14.31
C ARG A 26 6.76 2.66 14.85
N ALA A 27 7.67 3.11 13.99
CA ALA A 27 8.78 3.97 14.37
C ALA A 27 8.29 5.27 15.02
N LYS A 28 8.96 5.70 16.09
CA LYS A 28 8.62 6.95 16.80
C LYS A 28 8.83 8.20 15.94
N GLN A 29 9.81 8.16 15.05
CA GLN A 29 10.15 9.23 14.11
C GLN A 29 10.63 8.61 12.81
N PHE A 30 10.13 9.10 11.69
CA PHE A 30 10.53 8.69 10.34
C PHE A 30 10.25 9.82 9.36
N ASP A 31 10.96 9.82 8.23
CA ASP A 31 10.72 10.80 7.17
C ASP A 31 9.50 10.37 6.33
N ARG A 32 8.41 11.11 6.47
CA ARG A 32 7.17 10.86 5.74
C ARG A 32 7.30 11.13 4.24
N ALA A 33 8.08 12.14 3.85
CA ALA A 33 8.25 12.50 2.45
C ALA A 33 9.06 11.43 1.71
N ASP A 34 10.10 10.92 2.37
CA ASP A 34 10.95 9.84 1.85
C ASP A 34 10.15 8.54 1.72
N LEU A 35 9.40 8.15 2.76
CA LEU A 35 8.52 6.98 2.70
C LEU A 35 7.44 7.12 1.60
N GLU A 36 6.79 8.28 1.51
CA GLU A 36 5.76 8.52 0.49
C GLU A 36 6.34 8.41 -0.92
N LYS A 37 7.56 8.93 -1.14
CA LYS A 37 8.28 8.81 -2.41
C LYS A 37 8.59 7.34 -2.72
N THR A 38 9.18 6.61 -1.77
CA THR A 38 9.51 5.19 -1.90
C THR A 38 8.28 4.35 -2.25
N LEU A 39 7.14 4.59 -1.59
CA LEU A 39 5.90 3.87 -1.87
C LEU A 39 5.28 4.21 -3.24
N LYS A 40 5.47 5.44 -3.75
CA LYS A 40 5.05 5.82 -5.11
C LYS A 40 5.86 5.14 -6.21
N GLU A 41 7.10 4.72 -5.92
CA GLU A 41 7.94 4.01 -6.91
C GLU A 41 7.51 2.56 -7.11
N ILE A 42 7.06 1.89 -6.04
CA ILE A 42 6.67 0.47 -6.06
C ILE A 42 5.16 0.24 -6.10
N GLY A 43 4.36 1.30 -6.04
CA GLY A 43 2.92 1.22 -5.87
C GLY A 43 2.15 2.29 -6.62
N VAL A 44 0.83 2.09 -6.66
CA VAL A 44 -0.15 3.00 -7.25
C VAL A 44 -1.26 3.27 -6.25
N TYR A 45 -2.02 4.36 -6.45
CA TYR A 45 -3.12 4.75 -5.55
C TYR A 45 -2.72 4.95 -4.08
N LEU A 46 -1.52 5.50 -3.84
CA LEU A 46 -1.04 5.82 -2.50
C LEU A 46 -1.93 6.85 -1.81
N ARG A 47 -2.43 6.50 -0.62
CA ARG A 47 -3.16 7.39 0.28
C ARG A 47 -2.71 7.17 1.71
N THR A 48 -2.78 8.20 2.53
CA THR A 48 -2.58 8.08 3.97
C THR A 48 -3.67 7.18 4.58
N TYR A 49 -3.29 6.40 5.58
CA TYR A 49 -4.15 5.51 6.34
C TYR A 49 -3.79 5.62 7.83
N GLY A 50 -4.70 6.16 8.64
CA GLY A 50 -4.39 6.51 10.03
C GLY A 50 -3.32 7.60 10.12
N GLU A 51 -2.65 7.68 11.27
CA GLU A 51 -1.65 8.73 11.54
C GLU A 51 -0.26 8.39 10.99
N THR A 52 0.06 7.10 10.88
CA THR A 52 1.40 6.58 10.58
C THR A 52 1.42 5.51 9.48
N GLY A 53 0.32 5.34 8.75
CA GLY A 53 0.20 4.33 7.72
C GLY A 53 -0.15 4.88 6.34
N TYR A 54 0.00 4.00 5.34
CA TYR A 54 -0.32 4.25 3.94
C TYR A 54 -1.07 3.05 3.37
N ARG A 55 -2.09 3.33 2.55
CA ARG A 55 -2.77 2.36 1.72
C ARG A 55 -2.37 2.56 0.27
N PHE A 56 -1.98 1.49 -0.41
CA PHE A 56 -1.57 1.53 -1.81
C PHE A 56 -1.73 0.15 -2.46
N ASN A 57 -1.71 0.13 -3.79
CA ASN A 57 -1.66 -1.11 -4.54
C ASN A 57 -0.25 -1.37 -5.04
N SER A 58 0.20 -2.62 -4.95
CA SER A 58 1.49 -3.03 -5.53
C SER A 58 1.40 -4.45 -6.09
N LYS A 59 2.20 -4.71 -7.12
CA LYS A 59 2.41 -6.07 -7.65
C LYS A 59 3.48 -6.84 -6.88
N LEU A 60 4.23 -6.17 -6.02
CA LEU A 60 5.25 -6.80 -5.20
C LEU A 60 4.60 -7.63 -4.09
N ALA A 61 5.29 -8.71 -3.71
CA ALA A 61 4.97 -9.46 -2.52
C ALA A 61 5.29 -8.63 -1.25
N PRO A 62 4.60 -8.88 -0.13
CA PRO A 62 4.79 -8.13 1.12
C PRO A 62 6.26 -8.00 1.55
N GLU A 63 7.01 -9.09 1.48
CA GLU A 63 8.40 -9.13 1.90
C GLU A 63 9.28 -8.24 1.02
N LYS A 64 9.00 -8.21 -0.29
CA LYS A 64 9.72 -7.35 -1.24
C LYS A 64 9.40 -5.87 -1.06
N ILE A 65 8.19 -5.56 -0.63
CA ILE A 65 7.82 -4.18 -0.26
C ILE A 65 8.61 -3.76 0.98
N ILE A 66 8.65 -4.61 2.01
CA ILE A 66 9.41 -4.31 3.23
C ILE A 66 10.89 -4.14 2.90
N ASP A 67 11.50 -5.07 2.15
CA ASP A 67 12.90 -5.00 1.73
C ASP A 67 13.18 -3.67 0.99
N TYR A 68 12.30 -3.27 0.06
CA TYR A 68 12.47 -2.02 -0.67
C TYR A 68 12.39 -0.79 0.25
N VAL A 69 11.45 -0.79 1.21
CA VAL A 69 11.31 0.32 2.16
C VAL A 69 12.52 0.46 3.07
N ILE A 70 13.07 -0.64 3.59
CA ILE A 70 14.27 -0.58 4.45
C ILE A 70 15.52 -0.17 3.66
N ASP A 71 15.60 -0.50 2.37
CA ASP A 71 16.74 -0.14 1.52
C ASP A 71 16.74 1.35 1.13
N HIS A 72 15.57 1.99 1.13
CA HIS A 72 15.38 3.36 0.65
C HIS A 72 14.93 4.35 1.72
N THR A 73 14.81 3.93 2.98
CA THR A 73 14.44 4.79 4.11
C THR A 73 15.28 4.46 5.34
N ASN A 74 15.11 5.20 6.43
CA ASN A 74 15.76 4.90 7.71
C ASN A 74 14.99 3.91 8.60
N LEU A 75 13.92 3.30 8.08
CA LEU A 75 13.07 2.37 8.82
C LEU A 75 13.70 0.98 8.92
N LYS A 76 13.40 0.29 10.03
CA LYS A 76 13.78 -1.11 10.21
C LYS A 76 12.62 -2.05 9.96
N ARG A 77 12.94 -3.32 9.68
CA ARG A 77 11.95 -4.37 9.41
C ARG A 77 10.92 -4.52 10.54
N ASP A 78 11.35 -4.45 11.79
CA ASP A 78 10.49 -4.55 12.98
C ASP A 78 9.62 -3.32 13.24
N GLU A 79 9.88 -2.22 12.53
CA GLU A 79 9.12 -0.97 12.60
C GLU A 79 8.05 -0.86 11.49
N ILE A 80 7.94 -1.86 10.62
CA ILE A 80 7.04 -1.87 9.47
C ILE A 80 6.10 -3.07 9.59
N ASP A 81 4.80 -2.81 9.62
CA ASP A 81 3.79 -3.83 9.35
C ASP A 81 3.23 -3.64 7.94
N ILE A 82 2.95 -4.75 7.26
CA ILE A 82 2.21 -4.73 6.01
C ILE A 82 1.13 -5.80 6.02
N ILE A 83 -0.08 -5.42 5.61
CA ILE A 83 -1.23 -6.32 5.56
C ILE A 83 -1.87 -6.17 4.18
N ASN A 84 -2.13 -7.30 3.53
CA ASN A 84 -2.99 -7.33 2.34
C ASN A 84 -4.45 -7.22 2.78
N THR A 85 -5.19 -6.24 2.28
CA THR A 85 -6.57 -5.98 2.72
C THR A 85 -7.56 -7.06 2.29
N ILE A 86 -7.22 -7.89 1.30
CA ILE A 86 -8.00 -9.10 0.99
C ILE A 86 -7.97 -10.08 2.17
N ALA A 87 -6.85 -10.16 2.91
CA ALA A 87 -6.75 -11.01 4.10
C ALA A 87 -7.60 -10.49 5.29
N MET A 88 -7.96 -9.21 5.31
CA MET A 88 -8.90 -8.68 6.31
C MET A 88 -10.34 -9.11 6.05
N HIS A 89 -10.72 -9.35 4.79
CA HIS A 89 -12.07 -9.83 4.44
C HIS A 89 -12.29 -11.30 4.82
N SER A 90 -11.24 -12.11 4.92
CA SER A 90 -11.32 -13.50 5.41
C SER A 90 -11.37 -13.65 6.94
N LEU A 91 -11.19 -12.56 7.70
CA LEU A 91 -11.31 -12.55 9.17
C LEU A 91 -12.73 -12.22 9.66
N ARG A 92 -13.69 -12.00 8.76
CA ARG A 92 -15.12 -12.06 9.09
C ARG A 92 -15.57 -13.52 8.96
N ILE A 93 -15.42 -14.28 10.03
CA ILE A 93 -16.14 -15.54 10.27
C ILE A 93 -17.08 -15.29 11.45
#